data_AF-G8U197-F1
#
_entry.id   AF-G8U197-F1
#
_cell.length_a   1.000
_cell.length_b   1.000
_cell.length_c   1.000
_cell.angle_alpha   90.00
_cell.angle_beta   90.00
_cell.angle_gamma   90.00
#
_symmetry.space_group_name_H-M   'P 1'
#
loop_
_entity.id
_entity.type
_entity.pdbx_description
1 polymer ?
#
loop_
_entity_poly.entity_id
_entity_poly.type
_entity_poly.pdbx_seq_one_letter_code
_entity_poly.pdbx_strand_id
1 'polypeptide(L)' 'MARKNPSLLSENARDRFKYEVAEELGLLDTIEEKGWADIPTRELGRIGGKIGGNMVKVMIRYAESRIEDE' A
#
# COMPACT_ATOMS: atom_id res chain seq x y z
N MET A 1 12.46 22.47 -0.86
CA MET A 1 11.51 21.56 -1.52
C MET A 1 11.95 20.13 -1.24
N ALA A 2 11.10 19.31 -0.63
CA ALA A 2 11.41 17.89 -0.41
C ALA A 2 11.59 17.19 -1.76
N ARG A 3 12.69 16.45 -1.94
CA ARG A 3 12.92 15.66 -3.16
C ARG A 3 11.83 14.60 -3.24
N LYS A 4 10.98 14.66 -4.27
CA LYS A 4 9.94 13.66 -4.52
C LYS A 4 10.68 12.38 -4.96
N ASN A 5 10.84 11.43 -4.03
CA ASN A 5 11.45 10.15 -4.34
C ASN A 5 10.56 9.46 -5.41
N PRO A 6 11.13 8.89 -6.49
CA PRO A 6 10.35 8.20 -7.50
C PRO A 6 9.58 7.06 -6.84
N SER A 7 8.26 7.15 -6.89
CA SER A 7 7.35 6.14 -6.37
C SER A 7 7.42 4.91 -7.28
N LEU A 8 7.61 3.72 -6.70
CA LEU A 8 7.63 2.44 -7.44
C LEU A 8 6.30 2.17 -8.17
N LEU A 9 5.21 2.75 -7.68
CA LEU A 9 3.88 2.64 -8.24
C LEU A 9 3.38 4.01 -8.71
N SER A 10 2.63 4.04 -9.81
CA SER A 10 1.90 5.24 -10.23
C SER A 10 0.83 5.61 -9.21
N GLU A 11 0.40 6.88 -9.20
CA GLU A 11 -0.62 7.38 -8.27
C GLU A 11 -1.92 6.57 -8.36
N ASN A 12 -2.40 6.32 -9.58
CA ASN A 12 -3.58 5.50 -9.84
C ASN A 12 -3.42 4.05 -9.34
N ALA A 13 -2.23 3.45 -9.51
CA ALA A 13 -1.99 2.10 -9.02
C ALA A 13 -1.97 2.06 -7.48
N ARG A 14 -1.40 3.09 -6.84
CA ARG A 14 -1.38 3.20 -5.37
C ARG A 14 -2.79 3.36 -4.81
N ASP A 15 -3.63 4.17 -5.45
CA ASP A 15 -4.98 4.39 -4.97
C ASP A 15 -5.83 3.13 -5.10
N ARG A 16 -5.79 2.43 -6.24
CA ARG A 16 -6.46 1.12 -6.37
C ARG A 16 -6.02 0.14 -5.28
N PHE A 17 -4.72 0.06 -5.03
CA PHE A 17 -4.17 -0.85 -4.03
C PHE A 17 -4.63 -0.50 -2.60
N LYS A 18 -4.85 0.78 -2.28
CA LYS A 18 -5.44 1.16 -0.99
C LYS A 18 -6.85 0.62 -0.84
N TYR A 19 -7.68 0.71 -1.88
CA TYR A 19 -9.06 0.20 -1.86
C TYR A 19 -9.10 -1.33 -1.81
N GLU A 20 -8.26 -2.03 -2.57
CA GLU A 20 -8.12 -3.49 -2.49
C GLU A 20 -7.74 -3.95 -1.07
N VAL A 21 -6.75 -3.29 -0.44
CA VAL A 21 -6.34 -3.61 0.93
C VAL A 21 -7.44 -3.26 1.95
N ALA A 22 -8.20 -2.19 1.73
CA ALA A 22 -9.33 -1.83 2.56
C ALA A 22 -10.46 -2.88 2.48
N GLU A 23 -10.74 -3.39 1.29
CA GLU A 23 -11.71 -4.47 1.04
C GLU A 23 -11.29 -5.75 1.78
N GLU A 24 -10.03 -6.19 1.64
CA GLU A 24 -9.50 -7.35 2.37
C GLU A 24 -9.59 -7.20 3.90
N LEU A 25 -9.59 -5.97 4.40
CA LEU A 25 -9.66 -5.68 5.83
C LEU A 25 -11.10 -5.45 6.31
N GLY A 26 -12.10 -5.49 5.42
CA GLY A 26 -13.50 -5.23 5.74
C GLY A 26 -13.79 -3.77 6.09
N LEU A 27 -12.98 -2.84 5.59
CA LEU A 27 -13.07 -1.40 5.87
C LEU A 27 -13.59 -0.59 4.69
N LEU A 28 -13.78 -1.22 3.53
CA LEU A 28 -14.18 -0.54 2.29
C LEU A 28 -15.48 0.25 2.48
N ASP A 29 -16.55 -0.39 2.94
CA ASP A 29 -17.86 0.26 3.15
C ASP A 29 -17.76 1.49 4.08
N THR A 30 -16.93 1.38 5.13
CA THR A 30 -16.75 2.49 6.09
C THR A 30 -15.96 3.64 5.45
N ILE A 31 -14.98 3.34 4.62
CA ILE A 31 -14.21 4.33 3.87
C ILE A 31 -15.09 5.01 2.81
N GLU A 32 -15.98 4.26 2.15
CA GLU A 32 -16.90 4.83 1.15
C GLU A 32 -17.96 5.72 1.81
N GLU A 33 -18.46 5.36 2.99
CA GLU A 33 -19.47 6.13 3.72
C GLU A 33 -18.89 7.38 4.40
N LYS A 34 -17.75 7.26 5.07
CA LYS A 34 -17.21 8.31 5.95
C LYS A 34 -15.96 8.99 5.39
N GLY A 35 -15.35 8.40 4.37
CA GLY A 35 -14.07 8.86 3.85
C GLY A 35 -12.89 8.47 4.72
N TRP A 36 -11.70 8.58 4.15
CA TRP A 36 -10.43 8.20 4.80
C TRP A 36 -10.09 8.99 6.06
N ALA A 37 -10.60 10.22 6.19
CA ALA A 37 -10.28 11.12 7.31
C ALA A 37 -10.93 10.67 8.62
N ASP A 38 -12.08 9.99 8.54
CA ASP A 38 -12.88 9.57 9.69
C ASP A 38 -12.60 8.11 10.12
N ILE A 39 -11.64 7.46 9.48
CA ILE A 39 -11.19 6.12 9.87
C ILE A 39 -10.24 6.21 11.07
N PRO A 40 -10.40 5.34 12.09
CA PRO A 40 -9.48 5.30 13.22
C PRO A 40 -8.03 5.13 12.76
N THR A 41 -7.10 5.91 13.33
CA THR A 41 -5.67 5.88 12.98
C THR A 41 -5.07 4.47 13.06
N ARG A 42 -5.56 3.64 13.99
CA ARG A 42 -5.14 2.23 14.13
C ARG A 42 -5.48 1.41 12.88
N GLU A 43 -6.63 1.66 12.25
CA GLU A 43 -7.07 0.96 11.05
C GLU A 43 -6.37 1.48 9.80
N LEU A 44 -6.21 2.80 9.68
CA LEU A 44 -5.36 3.40 8.65
C LEU A 44 -3.93 2.86 8.70
N GLY A 45 -3.39 2.67 9.91
CA GLY A 45 -2.08 2.06 10.13
C GLY A 45 -2.01 0.60 9.66
N ARG A 46 -3.09 -0.18 9.80
CA ARG A 46 -3.17 -1.56 9.29
C ARG A 46 -3.17 -1.59 7.76
N ILE A 47 -3.93 -0.70 7.11
CA ILE A 47 -3.95 -0.55 5.65
C ILE A 47 -2.55 -0.17 5.16
N GLY A 48 -1.97 0.90 5.70
CA GLY A 48 -0.63 1.37 5.32
C GLY A 48 0.46 0.34 5.57
N GLY A 49 0.38 -0.40 6.69
CA GLY A 49 1.30 -1.48 7.03
C GLY A 49 1.23 -2.66 6.06
N LYS A 50 0.02 -3.10 5.65
CA LYS A 50 -0.15 -4.13 4.63
C LYS A 50 0.45 -3.69 3.29
N ILE A 51 0.17 -2.46 2.86
CA ILE A 51 0.70 -1.89 1.61
C ILE A 51 2.24 -1.89 1.65
N GLY A 52 2.83 -1.28 2.69
CA GLY A 52 4.28 -1.19 2.87
C GLY A 52 4.96 -2.56 2.94
N GLY A 53 4.43 -3.46 3.78
CA GLY A 53 4.98 -4.80 3.97
C GLY A 53 4.93 -5.66 2.71
N ASN A 54 3.84 -5.59 1.94
CA ASN A 54 3.74 -6.30 0.67
C ASN A 54 4.75 -5.78 -0.36
N MET A 55 4.94 -4.46 -0.45
CA MET A 55 5.95 -3.87 -1.33
C MET A 55 7.37 -4.34 -0.97
N VAL A 56 7.73 -4.33 0.32
CA VAL A 56 9.06 -4.79 0.77
C VAL A 56 9.28 -6.26 0.42
N LYS A 57 8.28 -7.13 0.60
CA LYS A 57 8.36 -8.54 0.20
C LYS A 57 8.58 -8.71 -1.31
N VAL A 58 7.90 -7.92 -2.13
CA VAL A 58 8.08 -7.95 -3.60
C VAL A 58 9.48 -7.49 -3.98
N MET A 59 9.98 -6.41 -3.35
CA MET A 59 11.33 -5.90 -3.60
C MET A 59 12.41 -6.93 -3.24
N ILE A 60 12.24 -7.64 -2.11
CA ILE A 60 13.17 -8.70 -1.69
C ILE A 60 13.18 -9.83 -2.71
N ARG A 61 12.00 -10.36 -3.09
CA ARG A 61 11.89 -11.44 -4.08
C ARG A 61 12.53 -11.09 -5.42
N TYR A 62 12.34 -9.85 -5.87
CA TYR A 62 12.95 -9.34 -7.09
C TYR A 62 14.48 -9.23 -6.98
N ALA A 63 14.98 -8.82 -5.82
CA ALA A 63 16.42 -8.77 -5.56
C ALA A 63 17.01 -10.19 -5.53
N GLU A 64 16.33 -11.14 -4.88
CA GLU A 64 16.74 -12.55 -4.84
C GLU A 64 16.81 -13.16 -6.25
N SER A 65 15.76 -12.99 -7.08
CA SER A 65 15.77 -13.51 -8.44
C SER A 65 16.88 -12.90 -9.30
N ARG A 66 17.17 -11.60 -9.11
CA ARG A 66 18.24 -10.90 -9.82
C ARG A 66 19.64 -11.40 -9.46
N ILE A 67 19.83 -11.89 -8.23
CA ILE A 67 21.08 -12.48 -7.76
C ILE A 67 21.21 -13.92 -8.27
N GLU A 68 20.11 -14.67 -8.36
CA GLU A 68 20.11 -16.04 -8.89
C GLU A 68 20.41 -16.11 -10.40
N ASP A 69 20.13 -15.04 -11.14
CA ASP A 69 20.40 -14.91 -12.57
C ASP A 69 21.87 -14.53 -12.91
N GLU A 70 22.72 -14.25 -11.91
CA GLU A 70 24.18 -13.98 -12.03
C GLU A 70 25.04 -15.19 -11.65
#